data_AF-A0A1B7NQK8-F1
#
_entry.id   AF-A0A1B7NQK8-F1
#
_cell.length_a   1.000
_cell.length_b   1.000
_cell.length_c   1.000
_cell.angle_alpha   90.00
_cell.angle_beta   90.00
_cell.angle_gamma   90.00
#
_symmetry.space_group_name_H-M   'P 1'
#
loop_
_entity.id
_entity.type
_entity.pdbx_description
1 polymer ?
#
loop_
_entity_poly.entity_id
_entity_poly.type
_entity_poly.pdbx_seq_one_letter_code
_entity_poly.pdbx_strand_id
1 'polypeptide(L)'
;MQYSTYFWCLFLHRYLRLLVNCIPVLLYKPIPPPKNPSFTSSDVTVIVPTLKGHGKQLVETLYTICRAEPHQIILSTIEKNREKAEQTANWIQESFQIKVKVKSIQNPDKQRQTAVAIDEVNVVETAIIVLADDDVRWGLESFPLFLAPFEDPKRGGVATCQRLLRTNAGFFQQIFEFLGALYLERRNFDCTATMFMDGGVPCLSGRTLVLRTEIVKDEAFHKY
;
A
#
# COMPACT_ATOMS: atom_id res chain seq x y z
N MET A 1 -46.58 7.82 9.64
CA MET A 1 -46.01 8.97 8.90
C MET A 1 -44.54 9.26 9.23
N GLN A 2 -44.09 9.10 10.47
CA GLN A 2 -42.71 9.45 10.89
C GLN A 2 -41.61 8.62 10.20
N TYR A 3 -41.74 7.28 10.18
CA TYR A 3 -40.72 6.39 9.58
C TYR A 3 -40.54 6.58 8.06
N SER A 4 -41.63 6.88 7.34
CA SER A 4 -41.56 7.14 5.89
C SER A 4 -40.76 8.41 5.60
N THR A 5 -40.94 9.45 6.40
CA THR A 5 -40.18 10.70 6.26
C THR A 5 -38.69 10.45 6.52
N TYR A 6 -38.34 9.76 7.62
CA TYR A 6 -36.94 9.40 7.90
C TYR A 6 -36.33 8.53 6.81
N PHE A 7 -37.07 7.55 6.29
CA PHE A 7 -36.62 6.72 5.18
C PHE A 7 -36.25 7.59 3.96
N TRP A 8 -37.15 8.48 3.54
CA TRP A 8 -36.89 9.35 2.39
C TRP A 8 -35.76 10.34 2.64
N CYS A 9 -35.63 10.90 3.84
CA CYS A 9 -34.50 11.76 4.18
C CYS A 9 -33.16 11.01 4.07
N LEU A 10 -33.05 9.81 4.64
CA LEU A 10 -31.84 8.99 4.58
C LEU A 10 -31.55 8.50 3.16
N PHE A 11 -32.60 8.13 2.42
CA PHE A 11 -32.50 7.71 1.02
C PHE A 11 -31.96 8.86 0.16
N LEU A 12 -32.60 10.03 0.22
CA LEU A 12 -32.17 11.21 -0.52
C LEU A 12 -30.75 11.63 -0.15
N HIS A 13 -30.42 11.68 1.15
CA HIS A 13 -29.07 11.98 1.61
C HIS A 13 -28.03 11.00 1.05
N ARG A 14 -28.31 9.69 1.08
CA ARG A 14 -27.43 8.65 0.53
C ARG A 14 -27.16 8.86 -0.96
N TYR A 15 -28.19 9.09 -1.76
CA TYR A 15 -28.05 9.20 -3.23
C TYR A 15 -27.53 10.57 -3.66
N LEU A 16 -27.87 11.65 -2.95
CA LEU A 16 -27.27 12.96 -3.17
C LEU A 16 -25.76 12.90 -2.92
N ARG A 17 -25.32 12.31 -1.80
CA ARG A 17 -23.90 12.09 -1.51
C ARG A 17 -23.20 11.29 -2.60
N LEU A 18 -23.86 10.26 -3.14
CA LEU A 18 -23.32 9.47 -4.25
C LEU A 18 -23.12 10.35 -5.50
N LEU A 19 -24.13 11.12 -5.90
CA LEU A 19 -24.06 12.00 -7.08
C LEU A 19 -22.97 13.06 -6.92
N VAL A 20 -22.87 13.68 -5.74
CA VAL A 20 -21.82 14.65 -5.43
C VAL A 20 -20.44 14.00 -5.55
N ASN A 21 -20.24 12.81 -5.00
CA ASN A 21 -18.96 12.10 -5.06
C ASN A 21 -18.59 11.60 -6.46
N CYS A 22 -19.57 11.38 -7.35
CA CYS A 22 -19.29 11.00 -8.74
C CYS A 22 -18.53 12.10 -9.49
N ILE A 23 -18.80 13.38 -9.21
CA ILE A 23 -18.15 14.51 -9.90
C ILE A 23 -16.63 14.50 -9.69
N PRO A 24 -16.11 14.52 -8.44
CA PRO A 24 -14.69 14.35 -8.15
C PRO A 24 -14.05 13.14 -8.82
N VAL A 25 -14.70 11.97 -8.79
CA VAL A 25 -14.17 10.72 -9.33
C VAL A 25 -14.02 10.80 -10.84
N LEU A 26 -14.99 11.39 -11.54
CA LEU A 26 -14.95 11.57 -12.99
C LEU A 26 -13.93 12.63 -13.43
N LEU A 27 -13.67 13.63 -12.59
CA LEU A 27 -12.72 14.71 -12.89
C LEU A 27 -11.29 14.39 -12.42
N TYR A 28 -11.11 13.37 -11.58
CA TYR A 28 -9.83 13.02 -10.99
C TYR A 28 -8.79 12.66 -12.06
N LYS A 29 -7.59 13.20 -11.89
CA LYS A 29 -6.41 12.85 -12.68
C LYS A 29 -5.25 12.51 -11.73
N PRO A 30 -4.53 11.40 -11.95
CA PRO A 30 -3.33 11.11 -11.19
C PRO A 30 -2.28 12.20 -11.40
N ILE A 31 -1.41 12.39 -10.41
CA ILE A 31 -0.28 13.30 -10.54
C ILE A 31 0.74 12.64 -11.47
N PRO A 32 1.09 13.27 -12.59
CA PRO A 32 2.09 12.73 -13.50
C PRO A 32 3.47 12.79 -12.85
N PRO A 33 4.36 11.82 -13.12
CA PRO A 33 5.75 11.91 -12.72
C PRO A 33 6.40 13.18 -13.30
N PRO A 34 7.16 13.95 -12.49
CA PRO A 34 7.87 15.12 -12.99
C PRO A 34 9.00 14.70 -13.94
N LYS A 35 9.42 15.62 -14.82
CA LYS A 35 10.55 15.36 -15.73
C LYS A 35 11.88 15.19 -14.99
N ASN A 36 12.07 15.95 -13.92
CA ASN A 36 13.23 15.89 -13.04
C ASN A 36 12.72 15.60 -11.62
N PRO A 37 12.60 14.33 -11.23
CA PRO A 37 12.06 13.95 -9.93
C PRO A 37 13.04 14.26 -8.80
N SER A 38 12.51 14.74 -7.67
CA SER A 38 13.27 14.96 -6.44
C SER A 38 13.58 13.64 -5.72
N PHE A 39 12.77 12.61 -5.96
CA PHE A 39 12.92 11.28 -5.38
C PHE A 39 13.00 10.22 -6.48
N THR A 40 13.89 9.26 -6.29
CA THR A 40 14.10 8.14 -7.19
C THR A 40 13.96 6.81 -6.44
N SER A 41 14.14 5.69 -7.14
CA SER A 41 14.08 4.36 -6.53
C SER A 41 15.13 4.15 -5.43
N SER A 42 16.28 4.86 -5.50
CA SER A 42 17.33 4.80 -4.48
C SER A 42 16.96 5.46 -3.16
N ASP A 43 15.86 6.23 -3.13
CA ASP A 43 15.36 6.89 -1.91
C ASP A 43 14.30 6.05 -1.19
N VAL A 44 14.04 4.83 -1.65
CA VAL A 44 12.92 3.99 -1.23
C VAL A 44 13.39 2.73 -0.49
N THR A 45 12.93 2.56 0.75
CA THR A 45 12.96 1.26 1.45
C THR A 45 11.57 0.62 1.40
N VAL A 46 11.48 -0.63 0.96
CA VAL A 46 10.22 -1.39 0.93
C VAL A 46 10.15 -2.34 2.12
N ILE A 47 9.07 -2.31 2.89
CA ILE A 47 8.83 -3.20 4.02
C ILE A 47 7.71 -4.17 3.63
N VAL A 48 8.00 -5.47 3.74
CA VAL A 48 7.06 -6.54 3.43
C VAL A 48 6.86 -7.42 4.66
N PRO A 49 5.78 -7.25 5.42
CA PRO A 49 5.42 -8.19 6.48
C PRO A 49 4.86 -9.48 5.87
N THR A 50 5.37 -10.63 6.30
CA THR A 50 4.89 -11.96 5.88
C THR A 50 4.86 -12.93 7.05
N LEU A 51 3.77 -13.68 7.20
CA LEU A 51 3.67 -14.70 8.23
C LEU A 51 4.43 -15.98 7.87
N LYS A 52 4.44 -16.37 6.59
CA LYS A 52 5.06 -17.63 6.14
C LYS A 52 6.55 -17.47 5.84
N GLY A 53 6.99 -16.30 5.39
CA GLY A 53 8.38 -16.06 5.01
C GLY A 53 8.81 -16.71 3.69
N HIS A 54 7.92 -17.45 3.02
CA HIS A 54 8.22 -18.16 1.77
C HIS A 54 6.93 -18.44 1.00
N GLY A 55 7.08 -18.92 -0.24
CA GLY A 55 6.00 -19.43 -1.07
C GLY A 55 5.79 -18.61 -2.33
N LYS A 56 5.08 -19.22 -3.29
CA LYS A 56 4.92 -18.66 -4.64
C LYS A 56 4.38 -17.23 -4.66
N GLN A 57 3.38 -16.94 -3.83
CA GLN A 57 2.76 -15.61 -3.77
C GLN A 57 3.75 -14.54 -3.31
N LEU A 58 4.48 -14.77 -2.20
CA LEU A 58 5.50 -13.84 -1.71
C LEU A 58 6.62 -13.65 -2.74
N VAL A 59 7.05 -14.73 -3.39
CA VAL A 59 8.09 -14.67 -4.44
C VAL A 59 7.63 -13.81 -5.62
N GLU A 60 6.38 -13.96 -6.07
CA GLU A 60 5.81 -13.14 -7.14
C GLU A 60 5.67 -11.66 -6.71
N THR A 61 5.27 -11.41 -5.47
CA THR A 61 5.22 -10.06 -4.89
C THR A 61 6.60 -9.42 -4.90
N LEU A 62 7.60 -10.08 -4.31
CA LEU A 62 8.99 -9.61 -4.23
C LEU A 62 9.58 -9.43 -5.63
N TYR A 63 9.27 -10.31 -6.58
CA TYR A 63 9.67 -10.15 -7.97
C TYR A 63 9.19 -8.81 -8.54
N THR A 64 7.89 -8.48 -8.38
CA THR A 64 7.36 -7.20 -8.88
C THR A 64 7.92 -5.97 -8.14
N ILE A 65 8.22 -6.11 -6.85
CA ILE A 65 8.88 -5.06 -6.05
C ILE A 65 10.31 -4.83 -6.55
N CYS A 66 11.07 -5.91 -6.79
CA CYS A 66 12.45 -5.82 -7.25
C CYS A 66 12.57 -5.15 -8.62
N ARG A 67 11.56 -5.30 -9.48
CA ARG A 67 11.50 -4.60 -10.77
C ARG A 67 11.33 -3.08 -10.65
N ALA A 68 10.95 -2.58 -9.48
CA ALA A 68 10.95 -1.15 -9.19
C ALA A 68 12.31 -0.66 -8.65
N GLU A 69 13.27 -1.57 -8.46
CA GLU A 69 14.66 -1.29 -8.05
C GLU A 69 14.80 -0.47 -6.76
N PRO A 70 14.13 -0.84 -5.64
CA PRO A 70 14.29 -0.13 -4.38
C PRO A 70 15.72 -0.19 -3.85
N HIS A 71 16.09 0.80 -3.06
CA HIS A 71 17.36 0.83 -2.33
C HIS A 71 17.56 -0.43 -1.49
N GLN A 72 16.53 -0.82 -0.73
CA GLN A 72 16.53 -2.06 0.05
C GLN A 72 15.11 -2.56 0.32
N ILE A 73 15.02 -3.83 0.67
CA ILE A 73 13.80 -4.48 1.14
C ILE A 73 14.01 -4.95 2.58
N ILE A 74 13.02 -4.75 3.44
CA ILE A 74 12.97 -5.32 4.79
C ILE A 74 11.81 -6.31 4.85
N LEU A 75 12.15 -7.60 4.91
CA LEU A 75 11.19 -8.68 5.08
C LEU A 75 10.95 -8.92 6.57
N SER A 76 9.74 -8.65 7.05
CA SER A 76 9.39 -8.80 8.46
C SER A 76 8.55 -10.05 8.68
N THR A 77 8.99 -10.97 9.53
CA THR A 77 8.31 -12.25 9.77
C THR A 77 8.21 -12.59 11.26
N ILE A 78 7.77 -13.81 11.57
CA ILE A 78 7.81 -14.36 12.93
C ILE A 78 9.06 -15.23 13.11
N GLU A 79 9.60 -15.28 14.33
CA GLU A 79 10.86 -16.01 14.63
C GLU A 79 10.83 -17.46 14.14
N LYS A 80 9.68 -18.12 14.32
CA LYS A 80 9.45 -19.50 13.84
C LYS A 80 9.71 -19.69 12.34
N ASN A 81 9.51 -18.65 11.53
CA ASN A 81 9.66 -18.70 10.07
C ASN A 81 10.85 -17.86 9.57
N ARG A 82 11.72 -17.37 10.48
CA ARG A 82 12.88 -16.56 10.16
C ARG A 82 13.80 -17.23 9.13
N GLU A 83 14.15 -18.49 9.35
CA GLU A 83 15.05 -19.23 8.44
C GLU A 83 14.49 -19.30 7.01
N LYS A 84 13.18 -19.53 6.87
CA LYS A 84 12.51 -19.56 5.56
C LYS A 84 12.50 -18.19 4.87
N ALA A 85 12.33 -17.13 5.67
CA ALA A 85 12.42 -15.76 5.20
C ALA A 85 13.85 -15.40 4.77
N GLU A 86 14.87 -15.85 5.51
CA GLU A 86 16.29 -15.66 5.16
C GLU A 86 16.65 -16.40 3.86
N GLN A 87 16.16 -17.62 3.66
CA GLN A 87 16.33 -18.34 2.39
C GLN A 87 15.70 -17.57 1.21
N THR A 88 14.47 -17.09 1.38
CA THR A 88 13.78 -16.29 0.36
C THR A 88 14.51 -14.97 0.09
N ALA A 89 14.99 -14.31 1.15
CA ALA A 89 15.76 -13.08 1.04
C ALA A 89 17.07 -13.30 0.28
N ASN A 90 17.85 -14.32 0.64
CA ASN A 90 19.10 -14.65 -0.05
C ASN A 90 18.89 -14.90 -1.55
N TRP A 91 17.86 -15.68 -1.89
CA TRP A 91 17.51 -15.92 -3.30
C TRP A 91 17.19 -14.61 -4.05
N ILE A 92 16.45 -13.69 -3.43
CA ILE A 92 16.18 -12.36 -4.01
C ILE A 92 17.47 -11.56 -4.17
N GLN A 93 18.32 -11.51 -3.14
CA GLN A 93 19.59 -10.76 -3.19
C GLN A 93 20.48 -11.26 -4.33
N GLU A 94 20.60 -12.58 -4.48
CA GLU A 94 21.38 -13.21 -5.56
C GLU A 94 20.78 -12.95 -6.94
N SER A 95 19.44 -13.01 -7.05
CA SER A 95 18.75 -12.92 -8.34
C SER A 95 18.62 -11.48 -8.86
N PHE A 96 18.47 -10.49 -7.96
CA PHE A 96 18.15 -9.11 -8.32
C PHE A 96 19.21 -8.10 -7.89
N GLN A 97 20.25 -8.52 -7.15
CA GLN A 97 21.29 -7.63 -6.62
C GLN A 97 20.75 -6.50 -5.73
N ILE A 98 19.58 -6.70 -5.11
CA ILE A 98 18.95 -5.77 -4.17
C ILE A 98 19.23 -6.24 -2.75
N LYS A 99 19.56 -5.32 -1.85
CA LYS A 99 19.77 -5.61 -0.43
C LYS A 99 18.45 -6.00 0.23
N VAL A 100 18.41 -7.17 0.88
CA VAL A 100 17.24 -7.64 1.62
C VAL A 100 17.63 -7.95 3.06
N LYS A 101 17.04 -7.24 4.02
CA LYS A 101 17.18 -7.52 5.46
C LYS A 101 15.99 -8.34 5.93
N VAL A 102 16.22 -9.31 6.81
CA VAL A 102 15.14 -10.05 7.48
C VAL A 102 15.06 -9.59 8.93
N LYS A 103 13.84 -9.28 9.38
CA LYS A 103 13.52 -9.02 10.78
C LYS A 103 12.44 -9.99 11.23
N SER A 104 12.52 -10.39 12.49
CA SER A 104 11.58 -11.32 13.08
C SER A 104 11.06 -10.80 14.40
N ILE A 105 9.81 -11.15 14.70
CA ILE A 105 9.19 -10.94 16.01
C ILE A 105 8.70 -12.27 16.59
N GLN A 106 8.52 -12.32 17.91
CA GLN A 106 8.15 -13.56 18.60
C GLN A 106 6.72 -14.03 18.26
N ASN A 107 5.76 -13.11 18.33
CA ASN A 107 4.34 -13.42 18.16
C ASN A 107 3.81 -12.83 16.86
N PRO A 108 2.89 -13.51 16.15
CA PRO A 108 2.30 -13.01 14.93
C PRO A 108 1.42 -11.78 15.22
N ASP A 109 1.90 -10.61 14.82
CA ASP A 109 1.19 -9.34 14.91
C ASP A 109 1.65 -8.45 13.75
N LYS A 110 0.74 -8.17 12.82
CA LYS A 110 1.05 -7.39 11.61
C LYS A 110 1.50 -5.96 11.94
N GLN A 111 0.89 -5.33 12.94
CA GLN A 111 1.24 -3.96 13.34
C GLN A 111 2.64 -3.94 13.95
N ARG A 112 2.94 -4.89 14.85
CA ARG A 112 4.27 -5.01 15.46
C ARG A 112 5.35 -5.40 14.46
N GLN A 113 5.06 -6.30 13.51
CA GLN A 113 5.97 -6.64 12.42
C GLN A 113 6.36 -5.41 11.61
N THR A 114 5.37 -4.55 11.34
CA THR A 114 5.56 -3.32 10.58
C THR A 114 6.35 -2.29 11.38
N ALA A 115 6.00 -2.07 12.66
CA ALA A 115 6.70 -1.12 13.53
C ALA A 115 8.19 -1.45 13.70
N VAL A 116 8.50 -2.71 14.05
CA VAL A 116 9.89 -3.16 14.20
C VAL A 116 10.67 -3.03 12.89
N ALA A 117 10.03 -3.22 11.74
CA ALA A 117 10.68 -3.02 10.45
C ALA A 117 10.89 -1.54 10.10
N ILE A 118 9.96 -0.66 10.47
CA ILE A 118 10.12 0.80 10.31
C ILE A 118 11.27 1.31 11.18
N ASP A 119 11.44 0.77 12.38
CA ASP A 119 12.51 1.17 13.30
C ASP A 119 13.92 0.94 12.71
N GLU A 120 14.06 -0.05 11.84
CA GLU A 120 15.31 -0.38 11.15
C GLU A 120 15.61 0.53 9.95
N VAL A 121 14.62 1.27 9.46
CA VAL A 121 14.82 2.21 8.36
C VAL A 121 15.57 3.42 8.88
N ASN A 122 16.68 3.74 8.23
CA ASN A 122 17.45 4.94 8.48
C ASN A 122 16.95 6.07 7.56
N VAL A 123 16.48 7.17 8.15
CA VAL A 123 16.00 8.35 7.42
C VAL A 123 17.08 8.98 6.54
N VAL A 124 18.36 8.80 6.89
CA VAL A 124 19.50 9.30 6.11
C VAL A 124 19.76 8.42 4.87
N GLU A 125 19.42 7.13 4.93
CA GLU A 125 19.59 6.21 3.78
C GLU A 125 18.46 6.36 2.77
N THR A 126 17.20 6.47 3.24
CA THR A 126 16.02 6.51 2.36
C THR A 126 14.96 7.46 2.92
N ALA A 127 14.57 8.45 2.11
CA ALA A 127 13.56 9.45 2.47
C ALA A 127 12.12 8.90 2.42
N ILE A 128 11.89 7.76 1.75
CA ILE A 128 10.57 7.17 1.52
C ILE A 128 10.53 5.72 2.01
N ILE A 129 9.45 5.37 2.71
CA ILE A 129 9.08 4.00 3.07
C ILE A 129 7.87 3.57 2.25
N VAL A 130 7.92 2.36 1.69
CA VAL A 130 6.76 1.70 1.10
C VAL A 130 6.41 0.46 1.92
N LEU A 131 5.23 0.44 2.53
CA LEU A 131 4.66 -0.76 3.15
C LEU A 131 3.88 -1.52 2.08
N ALA A 132 4.19 -2.81 1.91
CA ALA A 132 3.55 -3.67 0.92
C ALA A 132 3.14 -5.01 1.54
N ASP A 133 1.89 -5.42 1.35
CA ASP A 133 1.45 -6.76 1.75
C ASP A 133 2.14 -7.85 0.92
N ASP A 134 2.28 -9.06 1.45
CA ASP A 134 2.99 -10.16 0.79
C ASP A 134 2.23 -10.78 -0.40
N ASP A 135 1.04 -10.25 -0.73
CA ASP A 135 0.16 -10.70 -1.81
C ASP A 135 -0.11 -9.64 -2.88
N VAL A 136 0.59 -8.51 -2.87
CA VAL A 136 0.41 -7.47 -3.89
C VAL A 136 1.24 -7.71 -5.14
N ARG A 137 0.78 -7.16 -6.27
CA ARG A 137 1.56 -7.11 -7.50
C ARG A 137 1.59 -5.69 -8.03
N TRP A 138 2.78 -5.18 -8.24
CA TRP A 138 2.97 -3.85 -8.82
C TRP A 138 3.06 -3.92 -10.34
N GLY A 139 2.55 -2.87 -10.98
CA GLY A 139 2.77 -2.65 -12.40
C GLY A 139 4.23 -2.29 -12.70
N LEU A 140 4.56 -2.21 -13.99
CA LEU A 140 5.84 -1.66 -14.43
C LEU A 140 5.96 -0.20 -14.00
N GLU A 141 7.18 0.25 -13.69
CA GLU A 141 7.47 1.66 -13.38
C GLU A 141 6.57 2.24 -12.26
N SER A 142 6.36 1.45 -11.21
CA SER A 142 5.48 1.84 -10.08
C SER A 142 6.02 3.03 -9.29
N PHE A 143 7.33 3.11 -9.07
CA PHE A 143 7.93 4.17 -8.25
C PHE A 143 7.76 5.59 -8.80
N PRO A 144 7.97 5.89 -10.09
CA PRO A 144 7.64 7.20 -10.63
C PRO A 144 6.23 7.68 -10.28
N LEU A 145 5.23 6.79 -10.33
CA LEU A 145 3.85 7.12 -9.95
C LEU A 145 3.65 7.27 -8.43
N PHE A 146 4.31 6.43 -7.64
CA PHE A 146 4.25 6.48 -6.18
C PHE A 146 4.92 7.72 -5.61
N LEU A 147 6.01 8.15 -6.25
CA LEU A 147 6.89 9.22 -5.79
C LEU A 147 6.43 10.60 -6.27
N ALA A 148 5.76 10.70 -7.43
CA ALA A 148 5.29 11.97 -7.99
C ALA A 148 4.54 12.89 -7.01
N PRO A 149 3.68 12.39 -6.10
CA PRO A 149 3.03 13.27 -5.12
C PRO A 149 4.02 13.92 -4.14
N PHE A 150 5.14 13.29 -3.80
CA PHE A 150 6.08 13.82 -2.80
C PHE A 150 6.88 15.05 -3.27
N GLU A 151 6.71 15.50 -4.51
CA GLU A 151 7.17 16.84 -4.94
C GLU A 151 6.48 17.96 -4.14
N ASP A 152 5.28 17.72 -3.62
CA ASP A 152 4.65 18.59 -2.64
C ASP A 152 5.15 18.23 -1.22
N PRO A 153 5.89 19.12 -0.53
CA PRO A 153 6.40 18.85 0.81
C PRO A 153 5.27 18.60 1.84
N LYS A 154 4.04 19.06 1.57
CA LYS A 154 2.89 18.84 2.46
C LYS A 154 2.31 17.42 2.37
N ARG A 155 2.68 16.64 1.35
CA ARG A 155 2.19 15.27 1.20
C ARG A 155 3.05 14.31 2.00
N GLY A 156 2.48 13.85 3.11
CA GLY A 156 3.13 12.90 4.00
C GLY A 156 2.95 11.43 3.63
N GLY A 157 1.89 11.12 2.89
CA GLY A 157 1.57 9.75 2.51
C GLY A 157 0.74 9.63 1.23
N VAL A 158 0.89 8.50 0.55
CA VAL A 158 0.23 8.17 -0.71
C VAL A 158 -0.35 6.76 -0.62
N ALA A 159 -1.60 6.60 -1.03
CA ALA A 159 -2.21 5.30 -1.28
C ALA A 159 -2.39 5.07 -2.77
N THR A 160 -2.45 3.80 -3.15
CA THR A 160 -2.65 3.37 -4.54
C THR A 160 -4.10 2.97 -4.81
N CYS A 161 -4.50 3.07 -6.07
CA CYS A 161 -5.75 2.50 -6.54
C CYS A 161 -5.65 0.96 -6.51
N GLN A 162 -6.54 0.32 -5.77
CA GLN A 162 -6.45 -1.11 -5.51
C GLN A 162 -7.31 -1.87 -6.51
N ARG A 163 -6.73 -2.89 -7.16
CA ARG A 163 -7.47 -3.75 -8.08
C ARG A 163 -7.26 -5.21 -7.70
N LEU A 164 -8.34 -5.99 -7.77
CA LEU A 164 -8.27 -7.41 -7.53
C LEU A 164 -7.56 -8.10 -8.69
N LEU A 165 -6.57 -8.93 -8.38
CA LEU A 165 -6.03 -9.88 -9.35
C LEU A 165 -7.00 -11.05 -9.48
N ARG A 166 -7.68 -11.15 -10.63
CA ARG A 166 -8.61 -12.25 -10.92
C ARG A 166 -7.85 -13.53 -11.18
N THR A 167 -8.43 -14.65 -10.76
CA THR A 167 -7.88 -15.98 -11.04
C THR A 167 -8.79 -16.73 -12.00
N ASN A 168 -8.25 -17.67 -12.78
CA ASN A 168 -9.05 -18.55 -13.64
C ASN A 168 -9.70 -19.67 -12.80
N ALA A 169 -10.60 -19.28 -11.90
CA ALA A 169 -11.24 -20.18 -10.95
C ALA A 169 -12.63 -20.65 -11.40
N GLY A 170 -13.22 -21.58 -10.64
CA GLY A 170 -14.59 -22.05 -10.87
C GLY A 170 -15.65 -20.97 -10.66
N PHE A 171 -16.86 -21.20 -11.17
CA PHE A 171 -17.96 -20.23 -11.19
C PHE A 171 -18.24 -19.55 -9.83
N PHE A 172 -18.35 -20.34 -8.75
CA PHE A 172 -18.61 -19.80 -7.42
C PHE A 172 -17.49 -18.89 -6.92
N GLN A 173 -16.22 -19.23 -7.19
CA GLN A 173 -15.10 -18.38 -6.81
C GLN A 173 -15.11 -17.06 -7.60
N GLN A 174 -15.48 -17.09 -8.88
CA GLN A 174 -15.63 -15.87 -9.68
C GLN A 174 -16.71 -14.93 -9.11
N ILE A 175 -17.78 -15.45 -8.51
CA ILE A 175 -18.77 -14.63 -7.80
C ILE A 175 -18.12 -13.89 -6.63
N PHE A 176 -17.35 -14.59 -5.80
CA PHE A 176 -16.66 -13.97 -4.67
C PHE A 176 -15.58 -12.98 -5.12
N GLU A 177 -14.84 -13.29 -6.19
CA GLU A 177 -13.90 -12.35 -6.81
C GLU A 177 -14.61 -11.10 -7.34
N PHE A 178 -15.77 -11.25 -7.95
CA PHE A 178 -16.58 -10.12 -8.40
C PHE A 178 -17.03 -9.25 -7.23
N LEU A 179 -17.53 -9.85 -6.14
CA LEU A 179 -17.91 -9.12 -4.92
C LEU A 179 -16.70 -8.41 -4.27
N GLY A 180 -15.54 -9.07 -4.24
CA GLY A 180 -14.28 -8.48 -3.76
C GLY A 180 -13.81 -7.31 -4.62
N ALA A 181 -13.95 -7.42 -5.95
CA ALA A 181 -13.66 -6.32 -6.87
C ALA A 181 -14.60 -5.14 -6.63
N LEU A 182 -15.90 -5.37 -6.48
CA LEU A 182 -16.87 -4.31 -6.16
C LEU A 182 -16.55 -3.59 -4.84
N TYR A 183 -16.10 -4.33 -3.83
CA TYR A 183 -15.65 -3.74 -2.56
C TYR A 183 -14.45 -2.80 -2.77
N LEU A 184 -13.44 -3.23 -3.53
CA LEU A 184 -12.27 -2.40 -3.83
C LEU A 184 -12.63 -1.18 -4.68
N GLU A 185 -13.48 -1.34 -5.69
CA GLU A 185 -13.97 -0.23 -6.50
C GLU A 185 -14.71 0.81 -5.64
N ARG A 186 -15.54 0.35 -4.70
CA ARG A 186 -16.23 1.26 -3.78
C ARG A 186 -15.24 2.02 -2.88
N ARG A 187 -14.22 1.35 -2.36
CA ARG A 187 -13.16 1.99 -1.58
C ARG A 187 -12.39 3.02 -2.40
N ASN A 188 -11.98 2.66 -3.63
CA ASN A 188 -11.29 3.58 -4.54
C ASN A 188 -12.15 4.81 -4.84
N PHE A 189 -13.46 4.62 -5.07
CA PHE A 189 -14.42 5.71 -5.29
C PHE A 189 -14.46 6.67 -4.11
N ASP A 190 -14.67 6.17 -2.88
CA ASP A 190 -14.79 7.02 -1.69
C ASP A 190 -13.46 7.74 -1.36
N CYS A 191 -12.31 7.07 -1.50
CA CYS A 191 -10.98 7.69 -1.31
C CYS A 191 -10.66 8.73 -2.38
N THR A 192 -10.99 8.46 -3.65
CA THR A 192 -10.73 9.40 -4.75
C THR A 192 -11.60 10.65 -4.60
N ALA A 193 -12.87 10.47 -4.23
CA ALA A 193 -13.79 11.59 -4.05
C ALA A 193 -13.33 12.53 -2.92
N THR A 194 -13.01 11.97 -1.75
CA THR A 194 -12.51 12.75 -0.59
C THR A 194 -11.20 13.44 -0.92
N MET A 195 -10.22 12.71 -1.45
CA MET A 195 -8.92 13.29 -1.76
C MET A 195 -8.98 14.41 -2.81
N PHE A 196 -9.87 14.29 -3.80
CA PHE A 196 -10.07 15.37 -4.75
C PHE A 196 -10.76 16.59 -4.12
N MET A 197 -11.70 16.39 -3.19
CA MET A 197 -12.46 17.49 -2.57
C MET A 197 -11.66 18.27 -1.52
N ASP A 198 -10.92 17.58 -0.65
CA ASP A 198 -10.24 18.21 0.49
C ASP A 198 -8.78 17.75 0.70
N GLY A 199 -8.26 16.88 -0.18
CA GLY A 199 -6.91 16.31 -0.05
C GLY A 199 -6.82 15.15 0.94
N GLY A 200 -7.89 14.85 1.67
CA GLY A 200 -7.94 13.81 2.69
C GLY A 200 -8.30 12.43 2.13
N VAL A 201 -7.90 11.39 2.86
CA VAL A 201 -8.39 10.03 2.63
C VAL A 201 -8.83 9.45 3.96
N PRO A 202 -9.97 8.72 4.01
CA PRO A 202 -10.49 8.20 5.27
C PRO A 202 -9.57 7.14 5.89
N CYS A 203 -8.84 6.40 5.07
CA CYS A 203 -7.91 5.37 5.50
C CYS A 203 -6.93 5.04 4.38
N LEU A 204 -5.63 5.12 4.68
CA LEU A 204 -4.57 4.60 3.81
C LEU A 204 -4.52 3.07 3.93
N SER A 205 -4.57 2.36 2.79
CA SER A 205 -4.55 0.89 2.83
C SER A 205 -3.12 0.37 2.98
N GLY A 206 -2.88 -0.48 3.97
CA GLY A 206 -1.58 -1.14 4.16
C GLY A 206 -1.14 -2.10 3.05
N ARG A 207 -2.00 -2.41 2.05
CA ARG A 207 -1.59 -3.28 0.93
C ARG A 207 -0.45 -2.67 0.12
N THR A 208 -0.51 -1.37 -0.13
CA THR A 208 0.59 -0.60 -0.72
C THR A 208 0.43 0.84 -0.25
N LEU A 209 1.24 1.22 0.73
CA LEU A 209 1.21 2.51 1.40
C LEU A 209 2.59 3.13 1.33
N VAL A 210 2.70 4.34 0.80
CA VAL A 210 3.96 5.07 0.67
C VAL A 210 3.94 6.24 1.64
N LEU A 211 5.01 6.42 2.40
CA LEU A 211 5.11 7.41 3.47
C LEU A 211 6.48 8.09 3.41
N ARG A 212 6.55 9.35 3.83
CA ARG A 212 7.83 9.96 4.17
C ARG A 212 8.40 9.28 5.40
N THR A 213 9.67 8.88 5.33
CA THR A 213 10.36 8.23 6.45
C THR A 213 10.37 9.12 7.68
N GLU A 214 10.57 10.44 7.52
CA GLU A 214 10.61 11.39 8.63
C GLU A 214 9.34 11.38 9.49
N ILE A 215 8.16 11.16 8.90
CA ILE A 215 6.89 11.19 9.63
C ILE A 215 6.77 9.98 10.54
N VAL A 216 7.09 8.79 10.05
CA VAL A 216 6.96 7.55 10.85
C VAL A 216 8.11 7.36 11.84
N LYS A 217 9.19 8.15 11.71
CA LYS A 217 10.31 8.19 12.64
C LYS A 217 10.19 9.33 13.66
N ASP A 218 9.23 10.23 13.50
CA ASP A 218 8.95 11.29 14.48
C ASP A 218 8.40 10.68 15.78
N GLU A 219 8.97 11.05 16.92
CA GLU A 219 8.52 10.57 18.24
C GLU A 219 7.05 10.94 18.53
N ALA A 220 6.54 12.04 17.98
CA ALA A 220 5.14 12.43 18.11
C ALA A 220 4.21 11.46 17.41
N PHE A 221 4.66 10.79 16.35
CA PHE A 221 3.89 9.78 15.63
C PHE A 221 3.71 8.50 16.46
N HIS A 222 4.66 8.18 17.33
CA HIS A 222 4.63 6.96 18.15
C HIS A 222 3.77 7.09 19.41
N LYS A 223 3.28 8.29 19.72
CA LYS A 223 2.45 8.57 20.92
C LYS A 223 0.96 8.22 20.73
N TYR A 224 0.55 7.83 19.53
CA TYR A 224 -0.82 7.47 19.15
C TYR A 224 -0.88 6.04 18.62
#